data_AF-A0A1G2ZBC9-F1
#
_entry.id   AF-A0A1G2ZBC9-F1
#
_cell.length_a   1.000
_cell.length_b   1.000
_cell.length_c   1.000
_cell.angle_alpha   90.00
_cell.angle_beta   90.00
_cell.angle_gamma   90.00
#
_symmetry.space_group_name_H-M   'P 1'
#
loop_
_entity.id
_entity.type
_entity.pdbx_description
1 polymer ?
#
loop_
_entity_poly.entity_id
_entity_poly.type
_entity_poly.pdbx_seq_one_letter_code
_entity_poly.pdbx_strand_id
1 'polypeptide(L)'
;MGVTIHVNGTANSLVHKGSMGIAMSTLPDVCKTPSPAGPVPIPYPVIVSRSADLTKGTKTVKVDGKKMAAVKGSEFSRCMGDEPGTAGGVVSSTNMKEATWLLYSFDVKLDGKNACRLADKMMMNHKNTACLAGELQVPVTGVPVPIQDIATRCHEKVEKEVAEGKKTKSGKKPSCTTKGIWKHKCCKDEIENKGYSNVKCEDKCGTTDCRLDVAVGVPIPPPVNVQRIYDYKFNCGGKPKMSKTQRDKNDDQFPNAAVTLVGP
;
A
#
# COMPACT_ATOMS: atom_id res chain seq x y z
N MET A 1 -10.24 0.99 -11.52
CA MET A 1 -9.16 1.95 -11.16
C MET A 1 -8.03 1.13 -10.57
N GLY A 2 -6.76 1.50 -10.80
CA GLY A 2 -5.64 0.65 -10.38
C GLY A 2 -5.46 0.62 -8.86
N VAL A 3 -4.98 -0.50 -8.34
CA VAL A 3 -4.38 -0.62 -7.01
C VAL A 3 -2.88 -0.52 -7.22
N THR A 4 -2.24 0.56 -6.78
CA THR A 4 -0.84 0.85 -7.17
C THR A 4 0.16 0.90 -6.02
N ILE A 5 -0.31 0.88 -4.77
CA ILE A 5 0.51 1.15 -3.60
C ILE A 5 0.75 -0.13 -2.81
N HIS A 6 2.02 -0.45 -2.59
CA HIS A 6 2.41 -1.49 -1.65
C HIS A 6 2.59 -0.92 -0.23
N VAL A 7 2.31 -1.76 0.77
CA VAL A 7 2.43 -1.43 2.19
C VAL A 7 3.08 -2.62 2.89
N ASN A 8 4.19 -2.45 3.60
CA ASN A 8 4.98 -3.56 4.17
C ASN A 8 5.48 -4.57 3.12
N GLY A 9 6.44 -4.16 2.29
CA GLY A 9 7.09 -5.03 1.31
C GLY A 9 6.41 -5.01 -0.06
N THR A 10 6.45 -6.12 -0.79
CA THR A 10 6.03 -6.22 -2.19
C THR A 10 4.75 -7.02 -2.42
N ALA A 11 4.21 -7.69 -1.39
CA ALA A 11 3.02 -8.55 -1.55
C ALA A 11 1.70 -7.86 -1.17
N ASN A 12 1.74 -6.98 -0.17
CA ASN A 12 0.55 -6.39 0.43
C ASN A 12 0.20 -5.06 -0.26
N SER A 13 -0.95 -5.01 -0.93
CA SER A 13 -1.50 -3.77 -1.49
C SER A 13 -2.25 -2.96 -0.43
N LEU A 14 -2.20 -1.63 -0.52
CA LEU A 14 -3.01 -0.72 0.30
C LEU A 14 -4.50 -0.89 -0.04
N VAL A 15 -5.36 -1.02 0.96
CA VAL A 15 -6.82 -1.00 0.75
C VAL A 15 -7.31 0.44 0.66
N HIS A 16 -8.13 0.73 -0.34
CA HIS A 16 -8.76 2.04 -0.52
C HIS A 16 -10.14 1.92 -1.15
N LYS A 17 -10.95 2.98 -1.09
CA LYS A 17 -12.36 2.95 -1.54
C LYS A 17 -12.57 2.56 -3.02
N GLY A 18 -11.51 2.60 -3.82
CA GLY A 18 -11.54 2.26 -5.25
C GLY A 18 -10.82 0.95 -5.60
N SER A 19 -10.39 0.17 -4.61
CA SER A 19 -9.55 -1.01 -4.85
C SER A 19 -10.32 -2.25 -5.32
N MET A 20 -11.65 -2.18 -5.33
CA MET A 20 -12.54 -3.30 -5.68
C MET A 20 -12.38 -4.53 -4.78
N GLY A 21 -11.82 -4.30 -3.59
CA GLY A 21 -11.62 -5.27 -2.54
C GLY A 21 -12.89 -5.83 -1.90
N ILE A 22 -12.83 -7.10 -1.48
CA ILE A 22 -13.93 -7.89 -0.92
C ILE A 22 -13.45 -8.62 0.33
N ALA A 23 -14.16 -8.46 1.45
CA ALA A 23 -14.00 -9.28 2.65
C ALA A 23 -15.16 -10.27 2.75
N MET A 24 -14.84 -11.55 2.95
CA MET A 24 -15.79 -12.66 3.02
C MET A 24 -15.70 -13.34 4.39
N SER A 25 -16.82 -13.54 5.08
CA SER A 25 -16.80 -14.22 6.38
C SER A 25 -16.28 -15.65 6.24
N THR A 26 -15.32 -16.01 7.09
CA THR A 26 -14.77 -17.37 7.17
C THR A 26 -15.33 -18.14 8.36
N LEU A 27 -15.90 -17.43 9.33
CA LEU A 27 -16.67 -18.03 10.42
C LEU A 27 -18.18 -17.89 10.12
N PRO A 28 -19.03 -18.81 10.60
CA PRO A 28 -20.48 -18.68 10.43
C PRO A 28 -21.02 -17.40 11.06
N ASP A 29 -21.83 -16.64 10.31
CA ASP A 29 -22.57 -15.51 10.86
C ASP A 29 -23.90 -15.99 11.44
N VAL A 30 -23.92 -16.31 12.74
CA VAL A 30 -25.14 -16.83 13.37
C VAL A 30 -26.04 -15.67 13.75
N CYS A 31 -27.18 -15.54 13.07
CA CYS A 31 -28.19 -14.52 13.37
C CYS A 31 -29.50 -15.17 13.82
N LYS A 32 -30.27 -14.44 14.61
CA LYS A 32 -31.62 -14.82 15.03
C LYS A 32 -32.58 -14.49 13.88
N THR A 33 -33.16 -15.53 13.31
CA THR A 33 -34.10 -15.44 12.19
C THR A 33 -35.53 -15.61 12.70
N PRO A 34 -36.45 -14.69 12.41
CA PRO A 34 -37.85 -14.85 12.81
C PRO A 34 -38.45 -16.16 12.28
N SER A 35 -39.19 -16.86 13.12
CA SER A 35 -39.96 -18.05 12.78
C SER A 35 -41.31 -18.02 13.51
N PRO A 36 -42.30 -18.86 13.11
CA PRO A 36 -43.59 -18.94 13.80
C PRO A 36 -43.50 -19.25 15.30
N ALA A 37 -42.44 -19.94 15.74
CA ALA A 37 -42.21 -20.29 17.15
C ALA A 37 -41.28 -19.29 17.90
N GLY A 38 -40.96 -18.15 17.28
CA GLY A 38 -40.01 -17.16 17.79
C GLY A 38 -38.67 -17.18 17.04
N PRO A 39 -37.75 -16.22 17.30
CA PRO A 39 -36.48 -16.15 16.59
C PRO A 39 -35.57 -17.36 16.88
N VAL A 40 -35.05 -17.99 15.82
CA VAL A 40 -34.16 -19.15 15.91
C VAL A 40 -32.75 -18.77 15.44
N PRO A 41 -31.67 -19.18 16.13
CA PRO A 41 -30.31 -18.98 15.64
C PRO A 41 -30.06 -19.80 14.36
N ILE A 42 -29.77 -19.11 13.24
CA ILE A 42 -29.43 -19.72 11.96
C ILE A 42 -28.04 -19.24 11.54
N PRO A 43 -27.11 -20.15 11.18
CA PRO A 43 -25.84 -19.77 10.57
C PRO A 43 -26.11 -19.30 9.13
N TYR A 44 -25.92 -18.02 8.88
CA TYR A 44 -26.03 -17.48 7.53
C TYR A 44 -24.84 -17.92 6.68
N PRO A 45 -25.02 -17.99 5.34
CA PRO A 45 -23.94 -18.24 4.40
C PRO A 45 -22.83 -17.18 4.50
N VAL A 46 -21.84 -17.27 3.62
CA VAL A 46 -20.76 -16.29 3.58
C VAL A 46 -21.31 -14.88 3.38
N ILE A 47 -21.19 -14.05 4.42
CA ILE A 47 -21.52 -12.62 4.33
C ILE A 47 -20.34 -11.86 3.74
N VAL A 48 -20.65 -10.79 3.02
CA VAL A 48 -19.68 -10.06 2.21
C VAL A 48 -19.69 -8.58 2.56
N SER A 49 -18.51 -7.98 2.66
CA SER A 49 -18.34 -6.54 2.74
C SER A 49 -17.34 -6.06 1.69
N ARG A 50 -17.48 -4.82 1.21
CA ARG A 50 -16.74 -4.32 0.05
C ARG A 50 -15.99 -3.04 0.40
N SER A 51 -14.78 -2.91 -0.14
CA SER A 51 -13.96 -1.69 -0.06
C SER A 51 -14.68 -0.43 -0.59
N ALA A 52 -15.63 -0.60 -1.54
CA ALA A 52 -16.48 0.49 -2.02
C ALA A 52 -17.31 1.14 -0.91
N ASP A 53 -17.65 0.39 0.15
CA ASP A 53 -18.40 0.85 1.31
C ASP A 53 -17.48 1.42 2.40
N LEU A 54 -16.20 1.64 2.11
CA LEU A 54 -15.23 2.23 3.04
C LEU A 54 -15.68 3.63 3.50
N THR A 55 -15.68 3.79 4.81
CA THR A 55 -15.92 5.04 5.53
C THR A 55 -14.90 5.20 6.67
N LYS A 56 -14.84 6.39 7.27
CA LYS A 56 -13.92 6.72 8.38
C LYS A 56 -12.42 6.48 8.08
N GLY A 57 -12.05 6.39 6.80
CA GLY A 57 -10.67 6.31 6.33
C GLY A 57 -9.98 7.68 6.30
N THR A 58 -8.95 7.81 5.46
CA THR A 58 -8.13 9.04 5.37
C THR A 58 -8.93 10.26 4.90
N LYS A 59 -8.68 11.40 5.55
CA LYS A 59 -9.24 12.70 5.20
C LYS A 59 -8.27 13.48 4.31
N THR A 60 -7.00 13.54 4.69
CA THR A 60 -5.98 14.36 4.00
C THR A 60 -5.21 13.56 2.97
N VAL A 61 -4.75 12.36 3.30
CA VAL A 61 -4.09 11.47 2.32
C VAL A 61 -5.12 10.96 1.31
N LYS A 62 -4.79 11.08 0.02
CA LYS A 62 -5.58 10.55 -1.09
C LYS A 62 -4.72 9.65 -1.96
N VAL A 63 -5.29 8.53 -2.41
CA VAL A 63 -4.59 7.50 -3.18
C VAL A 63 -5.38 7.12 -4.43
N ASP A 64 -4.70 6.59 -5.45
CA ASP A 64 -5.31 5.96 -6.63
C ASP A 64 -6.55 6.70 -7.16
N GLY A 65 -6.37 7.95 -7.63
CA GLY A 65 -7.47 8.75 -8.18
C GLY A 65 -8.35 9.42 -7.10
N LYS A 66 -7.69 10.12 -6.15
CA LYS A 66 -8.32 10.89 -5.06
C LYS A 66 -9.17 10.06 -4.08
N LYS A 67 -8.90 8.76 -3.96
CA LYS A 67 -9.66 7.85 -3.09
C LYS A 67 -9.19 7.92 -1.65
N MET A 68 -10.12 7.64 -0.75
CA MET A 68 -9.88 7.45 0.68
C MET A 68 -9.17 6.11 0.90
N ALA A 69 -8.07 6.11 1.64
CA ALA A 69 -7.37 4.91 2.04
C ALA A 69 -7.94 4.36 3.37
N ALA A 70 -7.89 3.05 3.53
CA ALA A 70 -8.27 2.38 4.76
C ALA A 70 -7.13 2.49 5.79
N VAL A 71 -7.51 2.84 7.02
CA VAL A 71 -6.60 2.98 8.15
C VAL A 71 -7.23 2.39 9.41
N LYS A 72 -6.45 2.18 10.47
CA LYS A 72 -6.95 1.73 11.77
C LYS A 72 -8.13 2.60 12.24
N GLY A 73 -9.25 1.96 12.55
CA GLY A 73 -10.50 2.62 12.93
C GLY A 73 -11.39 3.07 11.76
N SER A 74 -10.99 2.80 10.52
CA SER A 74 -11.90 2.82 9.37
C SER A 74 -12.73 1.54 9.31
N GLU A 75 -13.77 1.54 8.49
CA GLU A 75 -14.71 0.41 8.38
C GLU A 75 -15.32 0.35 6.98
N PHE A 76 -15.72 -0.86 6.58
CA PHE A 76 -16.71 -0.99 5.51
C PHE A 76 -18.08 -0.92 6.15
N SER A 77 -18.88 0.07 5.75
CA SER A 77 -20.08 0.49 6.50
C SER A 77 -21.20 -0.54 6.59
N ARG A 78 -21.14 -1.63 5.81
CA ARG A 78 -22.16 -2.69 5.81
C ARG A 78 -21.62 -4.04 5.38
N CYS A 79 -22.32 -5.09 5.80
CA CYS A 79 -22.22 -6.44 5.28
C CYS A 79 -23.50 -6.79 4.50
N MET A 80 -23.42 -7.80 3.64
CA MET A 80 -24.52 -8.33 2.84
C MET A 80 -24.56 -9.84 2.97
N GLY A 81 -25.75 -10.45 2.95
CA GLY A 81 -25.97 -11.89 3.05
C GLY A 81 -26.67 -12.37 4.33
N ASP A 82 -26.86 -11.49 5.32
CA ASP A 82 -27.54 -11.73 6.60
C ASP A 82 -28.87 -10.97 6.74
N GLU A 83 -29.40 -10.45 5.64
CA GLU A 83 -30.64 -9.65 5.60
C GLU A 83 -31.85 -10.36 6.23
N PRO A 84 -32.05 -11.69 6.04
CA PRO A 84 -33.17 -12.38 6.68
C PRO A 84 -33.05 -12.48 8.21
N GLY A 85 -31.86 -12.23 8.79
CA GLY A 85 -31.58 -12.32 10.22
C GLY A 85 -32.04 -11.08 10.98
N THR A 86 -33.30 -10.67 10.82
CA THR A 86 -33.79 -9.35 11.27
C THR A 86 -33.83 -9.17 12.78
N ALA A 87 -33.77 -10.24 13.58
CA ALA A 87 -33.60 -10.15 15.04
C ALA A 87 -32.11 -10.07 15.46
N GLY A 88 -31.21 -9.97 14.48
CA GLY A 88 -29.79 -9.68 14.62
C GLY A 88 -28.91 -10.86 15.02
N GLY A 89 -27.61 -10.64 14.96
CA GLY A 89 -26.57 -11.58 15.38
C GLY A 89 -26.76 -12.09 16.79
N VAL A 90 -26.37 -13.33 17.05
CA VAL A 90 -26.40 -13.90 18.41
C VAL A 90 -25.50 -13.10 19.35
N VAL A 91 -24.34 -12.65 18.86
CA VAL A 91 -23.39 -11.86 19.65
C VAL A 91 -23.65 -10.37 19.48
N SER A 92 -23.83 -9.90 18.25
CA SER A 92 -23.94 -8.46 17.99
C SER A 92 -25.33 -7.88 18.22
N SER A 93 -26.39 -8.69 18.16
CA SER A 93 -27.78 -8.22 18.02
C SER A 93 -28.01 -7.28 16.83
N THR A 94 -27.19 -7.40 15.78
CA THR A 94 -27.31 -6.60 14.56
C THR A 94 -27.29 -7.45 13.29
N ASN A 95 -27.79 -6.90 12.19
CA ASN A 95 -27.59 -7.45 10.84
C ASN A 95 -27.15 -6.35 9.86
N MET A 96 -26.49 -6.74 8.77
CA MET A 96 -25.97 -5.87 7.71
C MET A 96 -25.02 -4.76 8.21
N LYS A 97 -24.43 -4.93 9.41
CA LYS A 97 -23.58 -3.90 10.02
C LYS A 97 -22.15 -3.94 9.52
N GLU A 98 -21.36 -2.98 9.99
CA GLU A 98 -20.04 -2.72 9.49
C GLU A 98 -19.07 -3.89 9.68
N ALA A 99 -18.06 -3.92 8.80
CA ALA A 99 -16.85 -4.69 8.97
C ALA A 99 -15.69 -3.79 9.40
N THR A 100 -15.04 -4.16 10.50
CA THR A 100 -13.92 -3.40 11.11
C THR A 100 -12.63 -4.20 11.12
N TRP A 101 -11.50 -3.51 10.95
CA TRP A 101 -10.18 -4.13 10.89
C TRP A 101 -9.74 -4.75 12.21
N LEU A 102 -9.25 -5.98 12.14
CA LEU A 102 -8.55 -6.68 13.22
C LEU A 102 -7.03 -6.49 13.11
N LEU A 103 -6.51 -6.57 11.88
CA LEU A 103 -5.09 -6.34 11.57
C LEU A 103 -4.91 -5.10 10.70
N TYR A 104 -3.70 -4.55 10.73
CA TYR A 104 -3.25 -3.39 9.97
C TYR A 104 -1.71 -3.37 10.00
N SER A 105 -1.10 -2.53 9.16
CA SER A 105 0.34 -2.27 9.16
C SER A 105 0.86 -1.85 10.54
N PHE A 106 2.04 -2.29 10.97
CA PHE A 106 2.60 -1.86 12.26
C PHE A 106 3.32 -0.50 12.17
N ASP A 107 3.87 -0.17 11.00
CA ASP A 107 4.83 0.91 10.77
C ASP A 107 4.35 1.95 9.73
N VAL A 108 3.59 1.54 8.71
CA VAL A 108 3.06 2.46 7.69
C VAL A 108 1.79 3.11 8.22
N LYS A 109 1.81 4.44 8.31
CA LYS A 109 0.68 5.25 8.79
C LYS A 109 0.28 6.30 7.75
N LEU A 110 -1.03 6.47 7.56
CA LEU A 110 -1.66 7.51 6.76
C LEU A 110 -2.56 8.33 7.69
N ASP A 111 -2.49 9.66 7.62
CA ASP A 111 -3.15 10.57 8.58
C ASP A 111 -2.87 10.19 10.05
N GLY A 112 -1.65 9.72 10.33
CA GLY A 112 -1.22 9.31 11.68
C GLY A 112 -1.79 7.96 12.15
N LYS A 113 -2.54 7.24 11.31
CA LYS A 113 -3.16 5.95 11.63
C LYS A 113 -2.61 4.84 10.74
N ASN A 114 -2.45 3.64 11.30
CA ASN A 114 -1.89 2.48 10.60
C ASN A 114 -2.68 2.13 9.34
N ALA A 115 -2.00 1.90 8.20
CA ALA A 115 -2.61 1.55 6.93
C ALA A 115 -3.18 0.11 6.94
N CYS A 116 -4.36 -0.09 6.35
CA CYS A 116 -4.96 -1.42 6.18
C CYS A 116 -4.65 -1.97 4.78
N ARG A 117 -4.45 -3.28 4.69
CA ARG A 117 -3.80 -3.94 3.55
C ARG A 117 -4.60 -5.15 3.09
N LEU A 118 -4.28 -5.61 1.89
CA LEU A 118 -4.61 -6.95 1.43
C LEU A 118 -4.31 -7.98 2.54
N ALA A 119 -5.23 -8.92 2.72
CA ALA A 119 -5.20 -10.01 3.69
C ALA A 119 -5.23 -9.58 5.18
N ASP A 120 -5.38 -8.28 5.49
CA ASP A 120 -5.66 -7.86 6.86
C ASP A 120 -7.06 -8.37 7.27
N LYS A 121 -7.11 -9.03 8.43
CA LYS A 121 -8.32 -9.68 8.95
C LYS A 121 -9.35 -8.66 9.39
N MET A 122 -10.62 -9.02 9.31
CA MET A 122 -11.73 -8.15 9.71
C MET A 122 -12.72 -8.88 10.61
N MET A 123 -13.30 -8.15 11.55
CA MET A 123 -14.56 -8.51 12.19
C MET A 123 -15.71 -7.98 11.32
N MET A 124 -16.82 -8.71 11.24
CA MET A 124 -17.95 -8.39 10.36
C MET A 124 -19.27 -8.42 11.14
N ASN A 125 -20.28 -7.71 10.60
CA ASN A 125 -21.59 -7.54 11.22
C ASN A 125 -21.49 -7.16 12.71
N HIS A 126 -20.81 -6.05 13.00
CA HIS A 126 -20.59 -5.56 14.37
C HIS A 126 -19.98 -6.63 15.30
N LYS A 127 -18.98 -7.36 14.77
CA LYS A 127 -18.23 -8.44 15.46
C LYS A 127 -19.06 -9.70 15.76
N ASN A 128 -20.16 -9.94 15.03
CA ASN A 128 -20.86 -11.22 15.11
C ASN A 128 -20.09 -12.37 14.45
N THR A 129 -19.34 -12.06 13.40
CA THR A 129 -18.47 -13.02 12.70
C THR A 129 -17.15 -12.38 12.29
N ALA A 130 -16.28 -13.14 11.62
CA ALA A 130 -14.97 -12.69 11.18
C ALA A 130 -14.61 -13.17 9.77
N CYS A 131 -13.83 -12.34 9.07
CA CYS A 131 -13.07 -12.67 7.88
C CYS A 131 -11.61 -12.92 8.30
N LEU A 132 -11.27 -14.19 8.54
CA LEU A 132 -9.93 -14.59 8.94
C LEU A 132 -9.00 -14.81 7.75
N ALA A 133 -9.53 -14.97 6.53
CA ALA A 133 -8.73 -14.92 5.31
C ALA A 133 -8.22 -13.49 5.01
N GLY A 134 -8.91 -12.48 5.56
CA GLY A 134 -8.64 -11.08 5.32
C GLY A 134 -9.28 -10.56 4.04
N GLU A 135 -9.22 -9.25 3.89
CA GLU A 135 -9.70 -8.56 2.70
C GLU A 135 -8.93 -9.03 1.45
N LEU A 136 -9.65 -9.35 0.38
CA LEU A 136 -9.09 -9.77 -0.91
C LEU A 136 -9.34 -8.70 -1.97
N GLN A 137 -8.25 -8.16 -2.50
CA GLN A 137 -8.26 -7.23 -3.62
C GLN A 137 -7.23 -7.66 -4.66
N VAL A 138 -7.28 -7.02 -5.83
CA VAL A 138 -6.24 -7.25 -6.84
C VAL A 138 -4.87 -6.87 -6.24
N PRO A 139 -3.83 -7.70 -6.44
CA PRO A 139 -2.49 -7.33 -6.03
C PRO A 139 -2.07 -6.07 -6.77
N VAL A 140 -1.13 -5.32 -6.22
CA VAL A 140 -0.52 -4.21 -6.96
C VAL A 140 0.05 -4.78 -8.25
N THR A 141 -0.42 -4.31 -9.39
CA THR A 141 0.22 -4.63 -10.66
C THR A 141 1.65 -4.10 -10.59
N GLY A 142 2.62 -5.00 -10.63
CA GLY A 142 4.03 -4.66 -10.53
C GLY A 142 4.43 -3.55 -11.51
N VAL A 143 5.51 -2.85 -11.15
CA VAL A 143 6.22 -1.99 -12.10
C VAL A 143 6.43 -2.78 -13.40
N PRO A 144 6.06 -2.28 -14.59
CA PRO A 144 6.27 -3.01 -15.84
C PRO A 144 7.72 -3.50 -15.91
N VAL A 145 7.94 -4.76 -16.30
CA VAL A 145 9.29 -5.34 -16.43
C VAL A 145 10.25 -4.39 -17.17
N PRO A 146 9.85 -3.72 -18.27
CA PRO A 146 10.74 -2.78 -18.95
C PRO A 146 11.22 -1.59 -18.12
N ILE A 147 10.46 -1.19 -17.09
CA ILE A 147 10.74 -0.09 -16.16
C ILE A 147 11.61 -0.63 -15.00
N GLN A 148 11.36 -1.86 -14.52
CA GLN A 148 12.25 -2.54 -13.57
C GLN A 148 13.65 -2.75 -14.16
N ASP A 149 13.74 -3.22 -15.41
CA ASP A 149 15.01 -3.46 -16.08
C ASP A 149 15.84 -2.17 -16.23
N ILE A 150 15.18 -1.02 -16.43
CA ILE A 150 15.87 0.29 -16.46
C ILE A 150 16.51 0.56 -15.10
N ALA A 151 15.77 0.36 -14.00
CA ALA A 151 16.31 0.58 -12.67
C ALA A 151 17.50 -0.35 -12.37
N THR A 152 17.41 -1.63 -12.74
CA THR A 152 18.49 -2.61 -12.58
C THR A 152 19.73 -2.21 -13.38
N ARG A 153 19.59 -1.92 -14.68
CA ARG A 153 20.72 -1.48 -15.52
C ARG A 153 21.36 -0.20 -15.00
N CYS A 154 20.56 0.77 -14.58
CA CYS A 154 21.06 2.02 -14.04
C CYS A 154 21.76 1.83 -12.68
N HIS A 155 21.30 0.90 -11.85
CA HIS A 155 21.98 0.51 -10.63
C HIS A 155 23.37 -0.06 -10.94
N GLU A 156 23.42 -1.09 -11.79
CA GLU A 156 24.66 -1.79 -12.16
C GLU A 156 25.66 -0.85 -12.83
N LYS A 157 25.21 -0.01 -13.76
CA LYS A 157 26.02 0.98 -14.44
C LYS A 157 26.70 1.93 -13.45
N VAL A 158 25.93 2.50 -12.53
CA VAL A 158 26.48 3.45 -11.56
C VAL A 158 27.42 2.76 -10.57
N GLU A 159 27.10 1.56 -10.10
CA GLU A 159 28.02 0.83 -9.21
C GLU A 159 29.32 0.44 -9.92
N LYS A 160 29.25 0.00 -11.19
CA LYS A 160 30.42 -0.29 -12.02
C LYS A 160 31.29 0.94 -12.24
N GLU A 161 30.69 2.07 -12.64
CA GLU A 161 31.43 3.32 -12.83
C GLU A 161 32.14 3.76 -11.52
N VAL A 162 31.50 3.58 -10.36
CA VAL A 162 32.12 3.89 -9.07
C VAL A 162 33.25 2.91 -8.73
N ALA A 163 33.09 1.63 -9.04
CA ALA A 163 34.15 0.64 -8.87
C ALA A 163 35.37 0.94 -9.76
N GLU A 164 35.13 1.44 -10.98
CA GLU A 164 36.15 1.90 -11.93
C GLU A 164 36.76 3.27 -11.56
N GLY A 165 36.35 3.86 -10.44
CA GLY A 165 36.96 5.06 -9.88
C GLY A 165 36.24 6.37 -10.17
N LYS A 166 34.98 6.33 -10.66
CA LYS A 166 34.15 7.53 -10.80
C LYS A 166 34.04 8.28 -9.47
N LYS A 167 34.46 9.55 -9.51
CA LYS A 167 34.49 10.46 -8.37
C LYS A 167 33.46 11.58 -8.54
N THR A 168 33.16 12.24 -7.42
CA THR A 168 32.40 13.49 -7.41
C THR A 168 33.16 14.61 -8.15
N LYS A 169 32.48 15.72 -8.48
CA LYS A 169 33.12 16.92 -9.05
C LYS A 169 34.29 17.44 -8.18
N SER A 170 34.26 17.19 -6.88
CA SER A 170 35.31 17.56 -5.92
C SER A 170 36.39 16.48 -5.76
N GLY A 171 36.44 15.44 -6.61
CA GLY A 171 37.44 14.38 -6.57
C GLY A 171 37.28 13.35 -5.44
N LYS A 172 36.21 13.44 -4.64
CA LYS A 172 35.93 12.51 -3.52
C LYS A 172 35.13 11.29 -3.98
N LYS A 173 35.26 10.17 -3.27
CA LYS A 173 34.38 9.00 -3.43
C LYS A 173 32.91 9.42 -3.23
N PRO A 174 31.96 8.93 -4.04
CA PRO A 174 30.57 9.37 -3.96
C PRO A 174 29.88 8.83 -2.71
N SER A 175 29.06 9.67 -2.08
CA SER A 175 28.19 9.26 -0.98
C SER A 175 27.01 8.43 -1.51
N CYS A 176 26.31 7.73 -0.61
CA CYS A 176 25.06 7.02 -0.95
C CYS A 176 24.05 7.93 -1.67
N THR A 177 23.86 9.15 -1.16
CA THR A 177 22.99 10.15 -1.79
C THR A 177 23.45 10.46 -3.21
N THR A 178 24.77 10.69 -3.40
CA THR A 178 25.36 10.97 -4.71
C THR A 178 25.13 9.81 -5.69
N LYS A 179 25.37 8.58 -5.26
CA LYS A 179 25.11 7.38 -6.06
C LYS A 179 23.62 7.28 -6.43
N GLY A 180 22.73 7.53 -5.48
CA GLY A 180 21.29 7.57 -5.71
C GLY A 180 20.91 8.56 -6.79
N ILE A 181 21.40 9.81 -6.71
CA ILE A 181 21.15 10.85 -7.72
C ILE A 181 21.61 10.41 -9.11
N TRP A 182 22.79 9.78 -9.22
CA TRP A 182 23.28 9.27 -10.50
C TRP A 182 22.41 8.15 -11.07
N LYS A 183 21.91 7.25 -10.22
CA LYS A 183 21.00 6.17 -10.63
C LYS A 183 19.64 6.72 -11.09
N HIS A 184 19.07 7.65 -10.33
CA HIS A 184 17.83 8.33 -10.70
C HIS A 184 17.98 9.12 -12.01
N LYS A 185 19.11 9.81 -12.20
CA LYS A 185 19.40 10.50 -13.47
C LYS A 185 19.47 9.52 -14.64
N CYS A 186 20.19 8.42 -14.50
CA CYS A 186 20.24 7.37 -15.53
C CYS A 186 18.84 6.84 -15.86
N CYS A 187 18.01 6.58 -14.84
CA CYS A 187 16.65 6.09 -15.07
C CYS A 187 15.78 7.09 -15.81
N LYS A 188 15.90 8.38 -15.46
CA LYS A 188 15.19 9.46 -16.14
C LYS A 188 15.54 9.45 -17.63
N ASP A 189 16.83 9.49 -17.95
CA ASP A 189 17.33 9.56 -19.32
C ASP A 189 16.88 8.32 -20.13
N GLU A 190 16.96 7.11 -19.55
CA GLU A 190 16.49 5.88 -20.22
C GLU A 190 14.97 5.85 -20.47
N ILE A 191 14.18 6.38 -19.54
CA ILE A 191 12.72 6.41 -19.66
C ILE A 191 12.28 7.44 -20.70
N GLU A 192 12.88 8.64 -20.70
CA GLU A 192 12.62 9.66 -21.71
C GLU A 192 13.00 9.16 -23.11
N ASN A 193 14.13 8.46 -23.25
CA ASN A 193 14.55 7.84 -24.51
C ASN A 193 13.58 6.77 -25.04
N LYS A 194 12.80 6.12 -24.17
CA LYS A 194 11.75 5.16 -24.56
C LYS A 194 10.43 5.84 -24.94
N GLY A 195 10.36 7.18 -24.98
CA GLY A 195 9.19 7.93 -25.43
C GLY A 195 8.18 8.25 -24.31
N TYR A 196 8.53 8.05 -23.05
CA TYR A 196 7.69 8.47 -21.92
C TYR A 196 7.93 9.96 -21.63
N SER A 197 6.87 10.77 -21.69
CA SER A 197 6.97 12.23 -21.70
C SER A 197 6.67 12.93 -20.37
N ASN A 198 6.32 12.20 -19.30
CA ASN A 198 5.88 12.76 -18.01
C ASN A 198 6.74 12.37 -16.81
N VAL A 199 8.03 12.12 -17.01
CA VAL A 199 8.97 11.81 -15.93
C VAL A 199 9.24 13.09 -15.11
N LYS A 200 8.95 13.10 -13.80
CA LYS A 200 9.13 14.28 -12.94
C LYS A 200 10.03 13.95 -11.74
N CYS A 201 10.87 14.91 -11.37
CA CYS A 201 11.57 14.86 -10.09
C CYS A 201 10.60 15.26 -8.96
N GLU A 202 10.76 14.66 -7.78
CA GLU A 202 9.88 14.86 -6.62
C GLU A 202 9.96 16.29 -6.04
N ASP A 203 10.96 17.11 -6.40
CA ASP A 203 11.04 18.48 -5.86
C ASP A 203 11.70 19.58 -6.72
N LYS A 204 11.21 20.82 -6.48
CA LYS A 204 11.91 22.10 -6.69
C LYS A 204 12.60 22.50 -5.38
N CYS A 205 13.72 21.89 -5.03
CA CYS A 205 14.51 22.32 -3.87
C CYS A 205 15.92 22.71 -4.31
N GLY A 206 16.05 23.85 -5.02
CA GLY A 206 17.26 24.68 -5.20
C GLY A 206 18.61 24.00 -5.53
N THR A 207 18.63 22.71 -5.83
CA THR A 207 19.83 21.88 -5.88
C THR A 207 19.71 20.85 -7.00
N THR A 208 20.86 20.44 -7.53
CA THR A 208 21.01 19.56 -8.69
C THR A 208 20.67 18.08 -8.45
N ASP A 209 20.06 17.76 -7.31
CA ASP A 209 20.02 16.42 -6.74
C ASP A 209 18.59 15.86 -6.82
N CYS A 210 18.23 15.29 -7.97
CA CYS A 210 16.89 14.74 -8.23
C CYS A 210 16.70 13.35 -7.61
N ARG A 211 15.65 13.20 -6.79
CA ARG A 211 14.95 11.93 -6.56
C ARG A 211 13.83 11.81 -7.57
N LEU A 212 13.83 10.72 -8.33
CA LEU A 212 12.94 10.52 -9.46
C LEU A 212 11.70 9.73 -9.03
N ASP A 213 10.54 10.34 -9.21
CA ASP A 213 9.25 9.68 -9.26
C ASP A 213 8.83 9.51 -10.72
N VAL A 214 8.79 8.28 -11.21
CA VAL A 214 8.38 8.01 -12.58
C VAL A 214 6.86 8.02 -12.66
N ALA A 215 6.29 9.14 -13.10
CA ALA A 215 4.89 9.19 -13.50
C ALA A 215 4.75 8.59 -14.92
N VAL A 216 4.20 7.38 -15.01
CA VAL A 216 3.92 6.73 -16.30
C VAL A 216 2.50 7.07 -16.73
N GLY A 217 2.39 7.82 -17.83
CA GLY A 217 1.17 7.94 -18.63
C GLY A 217 1.27 7.03 -19.86
N VAL A 218 0.13 6.57 -20.38
CA VAL A 218 0.08 5.85 -21.66
C VAL A 218 0.47 6.84 -22.78
N PRO A 219 1.27 6.44 -23.78
CA PRO A 219 1.37 7.22 -25.01
C PRO A 219 -0.01 7.26 -25.70
N ILE A 220 -0.34 8.33 -26.46
CA ILE A 220 -1.60 8.64 -27.21
C ILE A 220 -2.33 9.89 -26.60
N PRO A 221 -2.81 10.86 -27.43
CA PRO A 221 -2.50 12.29 -27.31
C PRO A 221 -3.10 13.00 -26.07
N PRO A 222 -2.66 14.24 -25.77
CA PRO A 222 -3.04 15.01 -24.58
C PRO A 222 -4.56 15.19 -24.39
N PRO A 223 -5.03 15.36 -23.14
CA PRO A 223 -4.23 15.54 -21.92
C PRO A 223 -3.82 14.21 -21.27
N VAL A 224 -2.53 14.10 -20.93
CA VAL A 224 -1.97 12.88 -20.32
C VAL A 224 -2.33 12.83 -18.84
N ASN A 225 -3.33 12.03 -18.50
CA ASN A 225 -3.62 11.71 -17.11
C ASN A 225 -2.49 10.81 -16.57
N VAL A 226 -1.77 11.26 -15.53
CA VAL A 226 -0.82 10.42 -14.80
C VAL A 226 -1.58 9.21 -14.25
N GLN A 227 -1.28 8.01 -14.75
CA GLN A 227 -1.97 6.79 -14.33
C GLN A 227 -1.30 6.14 -13.13
N ARG A 228 0.04 6.19 -13.06
CA ARG A 228 0.85 5.54 -12.02
C ARG A 228 2.10 6.36 -11.72
N ILE A 229 2.57 6.29 -10.48
CA ILE A 229 3.83 6.87 -10.03
C ILE A 229 4.69 5.74 -9.48
N TYR A 230 5.94 5.63 -9.95
CA TYR A 230 6.92 4.69 -9.45
C TYR A 230 8.08 5.43 -8.79
N ASP A 231 8.22 5.25 -7.48
CA ASP A 231 9.32 5.80 -6.70
C ASP A 231 10.47 4.77 -6.66
N TYR A 232 11.59 5.09 -7.30
CA TYR A 232 12.74 4.20 -7.28
C TYR A 232 13.51 4.34 -5.97
N LYS A 233 13.59 3.26 -5.19
CA LYS A 233 14.49 3.21 -4.02
C LYS A 233 15.73 2.39 -4.35
N PHE A 234 16.85 3.09 -4.54
CA PHE A 234 18.16 2.45 -4.66
C PHE A 234 18.79 2.28 -3.28
N ASN A 235 18.77 1.05 -2.76
CA ASN A 235 19.50 0.75 -1.53
C ASN A 235 21.00 0.96 -1.75
N CYS A 236 21.62 1.63 -0.79
CA CYS A 236 23.05 1.59 -0.60
C CYS A 236 23.30 0.51 0.44
N GLY A 237 24.18 -0.46 0.18
CA GLY A 237 24.46 -1.58 1.10
C GLY A 237 25.02 -1.22 2.48
N GLY A 238 24.93 0.03 2.91
CA GLY A 238 25.23 0.47 4.28
C GLY A 238 23.98 0.45 5.17
N LYS A 239 24.19 0.33 6.49
CA LYS A 239 23.12 0.43 7.47
C LYS A 239 22.40 1.79 7.33
N PRO A 240 21.06 1.84 7.41
CA PRO A 240 20.31 3.10 7.30
C PRO A 240 20.81 4.12 8.35
N LYS A 241 21.08 5.35 7.91
CA LYS A 241 21.48 6.44 8.81
C LYS A 241 20.27 6.94 9.59
N MET A 242 19.97 6.30 10.72
CA MET A 242 19.04 6.83 11.71
C MET A 242 19.79 7.65 12.76
N SER A 243 19.27 8.84 13.09
CA SER A 243 19.73 9.60 14.26
C SER A 243 19.47 8.81 15.55
N LYS A 244 20.20 9.10 16.63
CA LYS A 244 20.00 8.44 17.93
C LYS A 244 18.54 8.58 18.38
N THR A 245 17.97 9.79 18.28
CA THR A 245 16.55 10.05 18.56
C THR A 245 15.58 9.24 17.70
N GLN A 246 15.89 9.00 16.42
CA GLN A 246 15.07 8.14 15.57
C GLN A 246 15.23 6.65 15.92
N ARG A 247 16.39 6.22 16.40
CA ARG A 247 16.57 4.86 16.91
C ARG A 247 15.78 4.69 18.19
N ASP A 248 15.98 5.58 19.16
CA ASP A 248 15.31 5.55 20.46
C ASP A 248 13.77 5.63 20.32
N LYS A 249 13.25 6.35 19.33
CA LYS A 249 11.80 6.43 19.03
C LYS A 249 11.22 5.21 18.32
N ASN A 250 12.05 4.37 17.72
CA ASN A 250 11.61 3.18 16.97
C ASN A 250 12.27 1.90 17.53
N ASP A 251 12.87 1.96 18.71
CA ASP A 251 13.58 0.86 19.37
C ASP A 251 12.59 -0.25 19.76
N ASP A 252 11.40 0.18 20.17
CA ASP A 252 10.21 -0.63 20.42
C ASP A 252 9.61 -1.25 19.15
N GLN A 253 9.91 -0.69 17.97
CA GLN A 253 9.39 -1.19 16.68
C GLN A 253 10.30 -2.25 16.03
N PHE A 254 11.57 -2.34 16.42
CA PHE A 254 12.52 -3.31 15.87
C PHE A 254 13.42 -3.94 16.94
N PRO A 255 12.86 -4.55 18.00
CA PRO A 255 13.62 -4.83 19.21
C PRO A 255 14.76 -5.85 19.06
N ASN A 256 14.88 -6.56 17.93
CA ASN A 256 15.98 -7.50 17.66
C ASN A 256 16.22 -7.81 16.15
N ALA A 257 15.72 -6.98 15.23
CA ALA A 257 15.85 -7.28 13.81
C ALA A 257 17.16 -6.73 13.24
N ALA A 258 18.12 -7.62 12.96
CA ALA A 258 19.05 -7.38 11.87
C ALA A 258 18.19 -7.15 10.61
N VAL A 259 17.97 -5.89 10.24
CA VAL A 259 17.26 -5.54 9.02
C VAL A 259 18.16 -5.93 7.85
N THR A 260 18.01 -7.17 7.41
CA THR A 260 18.50 -7.61 6.10
C THR A 260 17.65 -6.85 5.09
N LEU A 261 18.22 -5.79 4.53
CA LEU A 261 17.64 -5.13 3.37
C LEU A 261 17.73 -6.13 2.22
N VAL A 262 16.64 -6.84 1.96
CA VAL A 262 16.45 -7.54 0.69
C VAL A 262 16.25 -6.44 -0.35
N GLY A 263 17.37 -5.98 -0.93
CA GLY A 263 17.38 -5.55 -2.32
C GLY A 263 17.19 -6.79 -3.20
N PRO A 264 16.80 -6.60 -4.48
CA PRO A 264 16.12 -7.61 -5.30
C PRO A 264 16.61 -9.05 -5.11
#